data_AF-A0A7J8T7L7-F1
#
_entry.id   AF-A0A7J8T7L7-F1
#
_cell.length_a   1.000
_cell.length_b   1.000
_cell.length_c   1.000
_cell.angle_alpha   90.00
_cell.angle_beta   90.00
_cell.angle_gamma   90.00
#
_symmetry.space_group_name_H-M   'P 1'
#
loop_
_entity.id
_entity.type
_entity.pdbx_description
1 polymer ?
#
loop_
_entity_poly.entity_id
_entity_poly.type
_entity_poly.pdbx_seq_one_letter_code
_entity_poly.pdbx_strand_id
1 'polypeptide(L)'
;FDTAAAVSLSLRCKNLQRLKFPAAGSADAIVSLQARELREISGDFCRDITDAALSVIAARHEMLESIHLGPDPCERISSDAIKALAYCCPRLRRLWMSGVKEANGDAINALAKHCRQLMELGFVESDNIDEVALGNLSSLKFLSVAGTRNLKWGSVALVWSRLPQLVGLDVSRTDVNLSAITRFLSLSRNLKVLIALNCPVFEGEVDRNTMHNNKGRILLTLFSDIVKGVASLFADNLESVTDVFQHWKEIRNGDKNLDEVVVWIEWAISHSLLRIAENNLKEFDDFWLTQGAAVLLSLLQSSQEEVQERAATAVATFVVIDDEDATVHCQRAEAILCGDGIRMLLNLARSFQEVLQSEAAKAIANLSIDSKVAKAVAESGGIDILANLAKSTNRLVAEEAAGGLWNLSVGDEHKVAIAEAGGVKALVDLIFKWPPSSTDVLLERATGALANLGADEKCSMEVALAGGIHALVMLARTCKFEGVQEQAARALANLAAHGDSNSNNAAIGQEAGALEALVQLTYSQNEGVRQEAAGALWNLSFDDKNREAISAVGGVEALV
;
A
#
# COMPACT_ATOMS: atom_id res chain seq x y z
N PHE A 1 -17.47 -2.30 5.43
CA PHE A 1 -18.07 -2.85 6.66
C PHE A 1 -18.96 -1.77 7.25
N ASP A 2 -20.27 -1.99 7.37
CA ASP A 2 -21.23 -0.96 7.82
C ASP A 2 -22.01 -1.41 9.07
N THR A 3 -22.81 -0.49 9.64
CA THR A 3 -23.57 -0.75 10.88
C THR A 3 -24.53 -1.92 10.74
N ALA A 4 -25.15 -2.09 9.56
CA ALA A 4 -26.06 -3.21 9.30
C ALA A 4 -25.31 -4.55 9.32
N ALA A 5 -24.14 -4.61 8.69
CA ALA A 5 -23.26 -5.77 8.72
C ALA A 5 -22.81 -6.08 10.15
N ALA A 6 -22.43 -5.08 10.94
CA ALA A 6 -22.01 -5.29 12.33
C ALA A 6 -23.14 -5.80 13.24
N VAL A 7 -24.36 -5.27 13.09
CA VAL A 7 -25.54 -5.79 13.82
C VAL A 7 -25.81 -7.24 13.43
N SER A 8 -25.74 -7.55 12.14
CA SER A 8 -25.92 -8.91 11.63
C SER A 8 -24.83 -9.89 12.11
N LEU A 9 -23.58 -9.43 12.19
CA LEU A 9 -22.45 -10.21 12.72
C LEU A 9 -22.57 -10.42 14.23
N SER A 10 -23.03 -9.42 14.98
CA SER A 10 -23.24 -9.52 16.43
C SER A 10 -24.16 -10.69 16.82
N LEU A 11 -25.16 -10.99 15.99
CA LEU A 11 -26.07 -12.12 16.22
C LEU A 11 -25.42 -13.48 15.93
N ARG A 12 -24.41 -13.52 15.06
CA ARG A 12 -23.84 -14.75 14.48
C ARG A 12 -22.44 -15.08 14.98
N CYS A 13 -21.70 -14.09 15.47
CA CYS A 13 -20.26 -14.16 15.72
C CYS A 13 -19.92 -13.83 17.18
N LYS A 14 -20.61 -14.47 18.14
CA LYS A 14 -20.36 -14.28 19.57
C LYS A 14 -18.93 -14.64 20.01
N ASN A 15 -18.31 -15.59 19.30
CA ASN A 15 -16.96 -16.09 19.55
C ASN A 15 -15.91 -15.42 18.66
N LEU A 16 -16.22 -14.28 18.04
CA LEU A 16 -15.25 -13.55 17.22
C LEU A 16 -14.11 -13.05 18.13
N GLN A 17 -12.88 -13.44 17.80
CA GLN A 17 -11.69 -13.10 18.60
C GLN A 17 -10.81 -12.03 17.95
N ARG A 18 -10.84 -11.90 16.63
CA ARG A 18 -10.03 -10.94 15.88
C ARG A 18 -10.90 -10.20 14.88
N LEU A 19 -10.74 -8.89 14.80
CA LEU A 19 -11.41 -8.04 13.82
C LEU A 19 -10.38 -7.14 13.15
N LYS A 20 -10.24 -7.29 11.83
CA LYS A 20 -9.56 -6.34 10.97
C LYS A 20 -10.59 -5.57 10.14
N PHE A 21 -10.43 -4.26 9.99
CA PHE A 21 -11.39 -3.44 9.26
C PHE A 21 -10.73 -2.24 8.57
N PRO A 22 -11.17 -1.86 7.37
CA PRO A 22 -10.85 -0.55 6.81
C PRO A 22 -11.71 0.50 7.51
N ALA A 23 -11.12 1.51 8.14
CA ALA A 23 -11.82 2.35 9.10
C ALA A 23 -12.68 3.47 8.50
N ALA A 24 -12.53 3.81 7.22
CA ALA A 24 -13.38 4.79 6.54
C ALA A 24 -14.86 4.36 6.63
N GLY A 25 -15.63 5.05 7.49
CA GLY A 25 -17.05 4.74 7.76
C GLY A 25 -17.33 3.50 8.62
N SER A 26 -16.32 2.78 9.10
CA SER A 26 -16.50 1.52 9.86
C SER A 26 -16.54 1.70 11.38
N ALA A 27 -16.14 2.85 11.91
CA ALA A 27 -16.08 3.08 13.36
C ALA A 27 -17.44 2.86 14.05
N ASP A 28 -18.53 3.39 13.46
CA ASP A 28 -19.90 3.24 13.94
C ASP A 28 -20.38 1.78 13.91
N ALA A 29 -19.87 1.02 12.95
CA ALA A 29 -20.17 -0.39 12.81
C ALA A 29 -19.53 -1.19 13.97
N ILE A 30 -18.27 -0.91 14.33
CA ILE A 30 -17.60 -1.61 15.44
C ILE A 30 -18.26 -1.28 16.78
N VAL A 31 -18.66 -0.03 16.99
CA VAL A 31 -19.42 0.37 18.17
C VAL A 31 -20.70 -0.48 18.33
N SER A 32 -21.30 -0.88 17.21
CA SER A 32 -22.51 -1.71 17.17
C SER A 32 -22.23 -3.22 17.29
N LEU A 33 -20.97 -3.64 17.16
CA LEU A 33 -20.55 -5.03 17.28
C LEU A 33 -20.65 -5.52 18.74
N GLN A 34 -21.18 -6.73 18.94
CA GLN A 34 -21.25 -7.39 20.25
C GLN A 34 -20.50 -8.73 20.23
N ALA A 35 -19.17 -8.66 20.29
CA ALA A 35 -18.30 -9.83 20.30
C ALA A 35 -17.58 -9.95 21.66
N ARG A 36 -18.19 -10.63 22.64
CA ARG A 36 -17.65 -10.67 24.01
C ARG A 36 -16.28 -11.34 24.14
N GLU A 37 -15.91 -12.18 23.17
CA GLU A 37 -14.61 -12.86 23.13
C GLU A 37 -13.57 -12.12 22.27
N LEU A 38 -13.85 -10.88 21.85
CA LEU A 38 -12.94 -10.10 21.02
C LEU A 38 -11.65 -9.79 21.78
N ARG A 39 -10.52 -10.20 21.20
CA ARG A 39 -9.17 -10.05 21.77
C ARG A 39 -8.33 -9.08 20.95
N GLU A 40 -8.55 -9.00 19.64
CA GLU A 40 -7.70 -8.19 18.76
C GLU A 40 -8.55 -7.34 17.82
N ILE A 41 -8.20 -6.05 17.76
CA ILE A 41 -8.76 -5.08 16.83
C ILE A 41 -7.60 -4.45 16.06
N SER A 42 -7.66 -4.49 14.73
CA SER A 42 -6.69 -3.86 13.84
C SER A 42 -7.45 -3.05 12.79
N GLY A 43 -7.06 -1.79 12.56
CA GLY A 43 -7.70 -0.94 11.58
C GLY A 43 -6.77 0.05 10.90
N ASP A 44 -6.87 0.09 9.58
CA ASP A 44 -6.18 1.06 8.71
C ASP A 44 -7.15 2.20 8.35
N PHE A 45 -6.65 3.37 7.92
CA PHE A 45 -7.48 4.54 7.57
C PHE A 45 -8.36 5.07 8.72
N CYS A 46 -7.87 5.00 9.96
CA CYS A 46 -8.60 5.30 11.20
C CYS A 46 -8.84 6.79 11.50
N ARG A 47 -8.73 7.69 10.50
CA ARG A 47 -8.82 9.14 10.67
C ARG A 47 -10.15 9.61 11.30
N ASP A 48 -11.21 8.85 11.10
CA ASP A 48 -12.54 9.16 11.61
C ASP A 48 -12.85 8.58 13.00
N ILE A 49 -12.01 7.69 13.54
CA ILE A 49 -12.24 7.12 14.88
C ILE A 49 -12.06 8.21 15.93
N THR A 50 -13.09 8.37 16.77
CA THR A 50 -13.12 9.37 17.84
C THR A 50 -12.92 8.76 19.22
N ASP A 51 -12.65 9.61 20.20
CA ASP A 51 -12.61 9.19 21.61
C ASP A 51 -13.88 8.48 22.08
N ALA A 52 -15.04 8.98 21.65
CA ALA A 52 -16.33 8.38 22.00
C ALA A 52 -16.45 6.96 21.42
N ALA A 53 -16.09 6.77 20.15
CA ALA A 53 -16.14 5.46 19.51
C ALA A 53 -15.21 4.47 20.22
N LEU A 54 -13.95 4.86 20.45
CA LEU A 54 -12.97 3.98 21.10
C LEU A 54 -13.32 3.70 22.56
N SER A 55 -13.90 4.65 23.29
CA SER A 55 -14.38 4.44 24.66
C SER A 55 -15.51 3.42 24.72
N VAL A 56 -16.45 3.45 23.75
CA VAL A 56 -17.52 2.45 23.67
C VAL A 56 -16.96 1.08 23.29
N ILE A 57 -16.00 1.02 22.36
CA ILE A 57 -15.30 -0.22 22.02
C ILE A 57 -14.64 -0.82 23.27
N ALA A 58 -13.90 0.00 24.03
CA ALA A 58 -13.23 -0.40 25.26
C ALA A 58 -14.22 -0.96 26.28
N ALA A 59 -15.31 -0.25 26.55
CA ALA A 59 -16.31 -0.64 27.54
C ALA A 59 -17.08 -1.91 27.16
N ARG A 60 -17.20 -2.22 25.86
CA ARG A 60 -17.93 -3.41 25.38
C ARG A 60 -17.05 -4.66 25.30
N HIS A 61 -15.75 -4.49 25.12
CA HIS A 61 -14.83 -5.57 24.78
C HIS A 61 -13.71 -5.67 25.84
N GLU A 62 -14.08 -6.02 27.07
CA GLU A 62 -13.15 -6.12 28.22
C GLU A 62 -12.02 -7.17 28.04
N MET A 63 -12.19 -8.08 27.08
CA MET A 63 -11.26 -9.16 26.76
C MET A 63 -10.16 -8.75 25.78
N LEU A 64 -10.12 -7.48 25.35
CA LEU A 64 -9.13 -6.98 24.40
C LEU A 64 -7.70 -7.14 24.96
N GLU A 65 -6.86 -7.75 24.13
CA GLU A 65 -5.43 -7.99 24.35
C GLU A 65 -4.57 -7.17 23.39
N SER A 66 -5.08 -6.86 22.19
CA SER A 66 -4.33 -6.15 21.14
C SER A 66 -5.20 -5.11 20.45
N ILE A 67 -4.71 -3.88 20.34
CA ILE A 67 -5.35 -2.82 19.57
C ILE A 67 -4.29 -2.14 18.71
N HIS A 68 -4.48 -2.18 17.39
CA HIS A 68 -3.66 -1.49 16.40
C HIS A 68 -4.53 -0.55 15.57
N LEU A 69 -4.25 0.76 15.62
CA LEU A 69 -4.94 1.78 14.84
C LEU A 69 -3.91 2.63 14.09
N GLY A 70 -3.92 2.55 12.77
CA GLY A 70 -2.90 3.13 11.89
C GLY A 70 -2.58 2.18 10.74
N PRO A 71 -1.84 2.62 9.70
CA PRO A 71 -0.81 3.65 9.79
C PRO A 71 -1.32 5.08 9.75
N ASP A 72 -2.49 5.37 9.19
CA ASP A 72 -3.02 6.73 9.12
C ASP A 72 -3.15 7.44 10.48
N PRO A 73 -2.88 8.76 10.54
CA PRO A 73 -3.04 9.56 11.75
C PRO A 73 -4.45 9.50 12.34
N CYS A 74 -4.56 9.11 13.62
CA CYS A 74 -5.79 9.07 14.40
C CYS A 74 -5.98 10.37 15.22
N GLU A 75 -6.03 11.51 14.54
CA GLU A 75 -6.00 12.85 15.16
C GLU A 75 -7.21 13.17 16.07
N ARG A 76 -8.26 12.36 15.98
CA ARG A 76 -9.48 12.47 16.80
C ARG A 76 -9.44 11.62 18.07
N ILE A 77 -8.31 10.95 18.33
CA ILE A 77 -8.08 10.18 19.54
C ILE A 77 -7.14 10.95 20.46
N SER A 78 -7.53 11.06 21.73
CA SER A 78 -6.83 11.76 22.78
C SER A 78 -6.66 10.88 24.04
N SER A 79 -6.14 11.52 25.08
CA SER A 79 -5.91 10.91 26.39
C SER A 79 -7.17 10.35 27.03
N ASP A 80 -8.36 10.84 26.69
CA ASP A 80 -9.62 10.35 27.25
C ASP A 80 -9.95 8.93 26.76
N ALA A 81 -9.74 8.63 25.48
CA ALA A 81 -9.89 7.27 24.99
C ALA A 81 -8.82 6.32 25.52
N ILE A 82 -7.58 6.80 25.63
CA ILE A 82 -6.48 6.01 26.20
C ILE A 82 -6.79 5.65 27.67
N LYS A 83 -7.36 6.59 28.45
CA LYS A 83 -7.88 6.31 29.79
C LYS A 83 -9.00 5.29 29.77
N ALA A 84 -9.97 5.43 28.87
CA ALA A 84 -11.09 4.49 28.76
C ALA A 84 -10.58 3.05 28.47
N LEU A 85 -9.63 2.90 27.55
CA LEU A 85 -8.94 1.64 27.27
C LEU A 85 -8.25 1.10 28.51
N ALA A 86 -7.49 1.94 29.23
CA ALA A 86 -6.81 1.52 30.44
C ALA A 86 -7.77 0.96 31.50
N TYR A 87 -8.91 1.63 31.71
CA TYR A 87 -9.89 1.22 32.72
C TYR A 87 -10.71 0.00 32.31
N CYS A 88 -11.06 -0.14 31.03
CA CYS A 88 -11.99 -1.17 30.57
C CYS A 88 -11.30 -2.44 30.06
N CYS A 89 -10.03 -2.37 29.64
CA CYS A 89 -9.30 -3.47 29.01
C CYS A 89 -8.09 -3.92 29.85
N PRO A 90 -8.28 -4.56 31.02
CA PRO A 90 -7.18 -4.94 31.92
C PRO A 90 -6.25 -6.03 31.34
N ARG A 91 -6.66 -6.69 30.26
CA ARG A 91 -5.89 -7.74 29.56
C ARG A 91 -5.02 -7.22 28.43
N LEU A 92 -5.01 -5.91 28.21
CA LEU A 92 -4.26 -5.30 27.11
C LEU A 92 -2.76 -5.62 27.22
N ARG A 93 -2.23 -6.18 26.14
CA ARG A 93 -0.83 -6.59 25.96
C ARG A 93 -0.12 -5.75 24.92
N ARG A 94 -0.84 -5.33 23.88
CA ARG A 94 -0.32 -4.52 22.77
C ARG A 94 -1.26 -3.37 22.49
N LEU A 95 -0.73 -2.16 22.46
CA LEU A 95 -1.44 -0.95 22.06
C LEU A 95 -0.57 -0.18 21.07
N TRP A 96 -1.04 -0.05 19.84
CA TRP A 96 -0.37 0.74 18.81
C TRP A 96 -1.33 1.75 18.22
N MET A 97 -0.93 3.00 18.21
CA MET A 97 -1.73 4.10 17.67
C MET A 97 -0.84 5.06 16.91
N SER A 98 -1.23 5.38 15.68
CA SER A 98 -0.57 6.40 14.87
C SER A 98 -1.27 7.74 14.97
N GLY A 99 -0.51 8.83 15.06
CA GLY A 99 -1.01 10.21 15.02
C GLY A 99 -2.06 10.56 16.06
N VAL A 100 -1.94 10.06 17.29
CA VAL A 100 -2.87 10.48 18.36
C VAL A 100 -2.63 11.94 18.72
N LYS A 101 -3.71 12.67 19.01
CA LYS A 101 -3.65 14.10 19.33
C LYS A 101 -2.84 14.39 20.59
N GLU A 102 -3.03 13.56 21.61
CA GLU A 102 -2.41 13.73 22.93
C GLU A 102 -2.44 12.42 23.72
N ALA A 103 -1.31 12.03 24.31
CA ALA A 103 -1.22 11.00 25.35
C ALA A 103 -0.50 11.57 26.57
N ASN A 104 -1.26 12.16 27.50
CA ASN A 104 -0.72 12.79 28.69
C ASN A 104 -0.42 11.79 29.82
N GLY A 105 0.27 12.28 30.84
CA GLY A 105 0.72 11.45 31.95
C GLY A 105 -0.39 10.74 32.69
N ASP A 106 -1.56 11.35 32.86
CA ASP A 106 -2.69 10.69 33.53
C ASP A 106 -3.17 9.45 32.77
N ALA A 107 -3.27 9.55 31.43
CA ALA A 107 -3.67 8.43 30.59
C ALA A 107 -2.63 7.30 30.59
N ILE A 108 -1.36 7.66 30.44
CA ILE A 108 -0.25 6.68 30.43
C ILE A 108 -0.11 6.02 31.82
N ASN A 109 -0.25 6.78 32.90
CA ASN A 109 -0.23 6.22 34.26
C ASN A 109 -1.45 5.32 34.54
N ALA A 110 -2.60 5.60 33.92
CA ALA A 110 -3.74 4.69 33.98
C ALA A 110 -3.42 3.35 33.30
N LEU A 111 -2.79 3.37 32.11
CA LEU A 111 -2.30 2.15 31.45
C LEU A 111 -1.34 1.38 32.36
N ALA A 112 -0.36 2.07 32.96
CA ALA A 112 0.60 1.45 33.88
C ALA A 112 -0.08 0.77 35.09
N LYS A 113 -1.14 1.38 35.62
CA LYS A 113 -1.84 0.90 36.81
C LYS A 113 -2.78 -0.27 36.52
N HIS A 114 -3.51 -0.20 35.41
CA HIS A 114 -4.63 -1.09 35.10
C HIS A 114 -4.30 -2.18 34.06
N CYS A 115 -3.42 -1.89 33.10
CA CYS A 115 -2.98 -2.84 32.06
C CYS A 115 -1.59 -3.42 32.39
N ARG A 116 -1.50 -4.16 33.50
CA ARG A 116 -0.21 -4.66 34.03
C ARG A 116 0.51 -5.70 33.15
N GLN A 117 -0.17 -6.17 32.10
CA GLN A 117 0.37 -7.10 31.11
C GLN A 117 0.75 -6.39 29.79
N LEU A 118 0.72 -5.05 29.75
CA LEU A 118 1.09 -4.28 28.55
C LEU A 118 2.59 -4.45 28.27
N MET A 119 2.89 -5.18 27.19
CA MET A 119 4.26 -5.51 26.76
C MET A 119 4.71 -4.65 25.58
N GLU A 120 3.79 -4.22 24.71
CA GLU A 120 4.08 -3.42 23.53
C GLU A 120 3.23 -2.16 23.52
N LEU A 121 3.89 -1.02 23.32
CA LEU A 121 3.25 0.28 23.20
C LEU A 121 3.88 1.06 22.04
N GLY A 122 3.03 1.53 21.13
CA GLY A 122 3.40 2.44 20.07
C GLY A 122 2.51 3.66 20.09
N PHE A 123 3.11 4.83 20.32
CA PHE A 123 2.50 6.12 20.00
C PHE A 123 3.36 6.73 18.92
N VAL A 124 3.07 6.39 17.66
CA VAL A 124 3.87 6.82 16.52
C VAL A 124 3.26 8.05 15.87
N GLU A 125 4.10 8.88 15.25
CA GLU A 125 3.67 10.07 14.50
C GLU A 125 2.80 11.04 15.31
N SER A 126 2.99 11.03 16.63
CA SER A 126 2.20 11.77 17.60
C SER A 126 3.01 12.93 18.18
N ASP A 127 2.38 14.10 18.36
CA ASP A 127 3.11 15.32 18.72
C ASP A 127 3.16 15.59 20.23
N ASN A 128 2.15 15.17 21.00
CA ASN A 128 2.00 15.52 22.42
C ASN A 128 1.94 14.25 23.29
N ILE A 129 3.10 13.64 23.52
CA ILE A 129 3.24 12.46 24.37
C ILE A 129 3.97 12.84 25.65
N ASP A 130 3.43 12.48 26.82
CA ASP A 130 4.13 12.63 28.09
C ASP A 130 5.23 11.57 28.22
N GLU A 131 6.44 11.99 27.87
CA GLU A 131 7.60 11.14 27.79
C GLU A 131 8.08 10.62 29.16
N VAL A 132 7.78 11.34 30.24
CA VAL A 132 8.17 10.93 31.59
C VAL A 132 7.25 9.81 32.06
N ALA A 133 5.95 9.93 31.81
CA ALA A 133 4.97 8.93 32.21
C ALA A 133 5.16 7.59 31.49
N LEU A 134 5.63 7.58 30.23
CA LEU A 134 6.01 6.35 29.53
C LEU A 134 7.05 5.53 30.31
N GLY A 135 7.92 6.20 31.05
CA GLY A 135 8.92 5.56 31.90
C GLY A 135 8.35 4.85 33.15
N ASN A 136 7.06 4.99 33.44
CA ASN A 136 6.38 4.30 34.54
C ASN A 136 5.81 2.93 34.13
N LEU A 137 5.82 2.59 32.83
CA LEU A 137 5.30 1.34 32.30
C LEU A 137 6.28 0.18 32.51
N SER A 138 6.38 -0.32 33.75
CA SER A 138 7.38 -1.33 34.13
C SER A 138 7.26 -2.69 33.42
N SER A 139 6.10 -3.01 32.85
CA SER A 139 5.86 -4.26 32.11
C SER A 139 6.31 -4.21 30.65
N LEU A 140 6.67 -3.02 30.16
CA LEU A 140 6.92 -2.78 28.74
C LEU A 140 8.21 -3.46 28.26
N LYS A 141 8.07 -4.29 27.22
CA LYS A 141 9.17 -4.92 26.49
C LYS A 141 9.56 -4.15 25.24
N PHE A 142 8.58 -3.60 24.54
CA PHE A 142 8.81 -2.90 23.29
C PHE A 142 8.10 -1.56 23.27
N LEU A 143 8.84 -0.51 22.92
CA LEU A 143 8.33 0.86 22.82
C LEU A 143 8.67 1.41 21.44
N SER A 144 7.68 1.97 20.75
CA SER A 144 7.93 2.81 19.58
C SER A 144 7.33 4.19 19.77
N VAL A 145 8.13 5.19 19.45
CA VAL A 145 7.74 6.59 19.32
C VAL A 145 8.18 7.13 17.96
N ALA A 146 8.25 6.25 16.95
CA ALA A 146 8.73 6.63 15.63
C ALA A 146 7.90 7.77 15.02
N GLY A 147 8.57 8.76 14.44
CA GLY A 147 7.93 9.94 13.84
C GLY A 147 7.31 10.91 14.85
N THR A 148 7.43 10.67 16.16
CA THR A 148 6.96 11.64 17.16
C THR A 148 7.87 12.87 17.20
N ARG A 149 7.29 14.01 17.55
CA ARG A 149 7.99 15.29 17.60
C ARG A 149 8.02 15.82 19.03
N ASN A 150 8.90 16.79 19.30
CA ASN A 150 8.97 17.55 20.55
C ASN A 150 9.28 16.74 21.83
N LEU A 151 9.89 15.55 21.70
CA LEU A 151 10.32 14.77 22.86
C LEU A 151 11.55 15.39 23.54
N LYS A 152 11.52 15.55 24.87
CA LYS A 152 12.69 16.06 25.62
C LYS A 152 13.69 14.95 25.91
N TRP A 153 14.48 14.58 24.90
CA TRP A 153 15.40 13.43 24.93
C TRP A 153 16.34 13.33 26.14
N GLY A 154 16.73 14.45 26.75
CA GLY A 154 17.52 14.43 27.98
C GLY A 154 16.78 13.77 29.17
N SER A 155 15.49 14.05 29.31
CA SER A 155 14.61 13.46 30.32
C SER A 155 14.23 12.03 29.93
N VAL A 156 13.85 11.81 28.66
CA VAL A 156 13.53 10.50 28.09
C VAL A 156 14.64 9.49 28.42
N ALA A 157 15.89 9.85 28.10
CA ALA A 157 17.02 8.96 28.27
C ALA A 157 17.30 8.65 29.75
N LEU A 158 16.94 9.54 30.67
CA LEU A 158 17.08 9.31 32.10
C LEU A 158 16.08 8.29 32.63
N VAL A 159 14.83 8.37 32.18
CA VAL A 159 13.73 7.56 32.70
C VAL A 159 13.64 6.22 31.96
N TRP A 160 13.63 6.21 30.63
CA TRP A 160 13.43 4.97 29.86
C TRP A 160 14.61 4.02 29.96
N SER A 161 15.84 4.52 30.20
CA SER A 161 17.00 3.65 30.46
C SER A 161 16.87 2.84 31.76
N ARG A 162 15.87 3.14 32.60
CA ARG A 162 15.58 2.42 33.85
C ARG A 162 14.41 1.45 33.72
N LEU A 163 13.73 1.40 32.57
CA LEU A 163 12.65 0.46 32.34
C LEU A 163 13.19 -0.98 32.47
N PRO A 164 12.62 -1.78 33.39
CA PRO A 164 13.25 -3.03 33.80
C PRO A 164 13.07 -4.15 32.78
N GLN A 165 12.10 -4.05 31.86
CA GLN A 165 11.79 -5.09 30.88
C GLN A 165 12.03 -4.66 29.43
N LEU A 166 12.47 -3.42 29.18
CA LEU A 166 12.61 -2.89 27.83
C LEU A 166 13.70 -3.64 27.04
N VAL A 167 13.28 -4.31 25.97
CA VAL A 167 14.10 -5.11 25.04
C VAL A 167 14.31 -4.40 23.72
N GLY A 168 13.26 -3.78 23.17
CA GLY A 168 13.31 -3.04 21.91
C GLY A 168 12.80 -1.61 22.06
N LEU A 169 13.51 -0.66 21.44
CA LEU A 169 13.12 0.73 21.40
C LEU A 169 13.24 1.25 19.97
N ASP A 170 12.16 1.83 19.45
CA ASP A 170 12.12 2.44 18.13
C ASP A 170 11.88 3.95 18.26
N VAL A 171 12.86 4.71 17.80
CA VAL A 171 12.92 6.18 17.81
C VAL A 171 13.11 6.72 16.39
N SER A 172 12.84 5.91 15.37
CA SER A 172 13.01 6.27 13.96
C SER A 172 12.27 7.55 13.62
N ARG A 173 12.83 8.39 12.73
CA ARG A 173 12.22 9.65 12.27
C ARG A 173 11.91 10.64 13.40
N THR A 174 12.71 10.63 14.47
CA THR A 174 12.65 11.62 15.55
C THR A 174 13.93 12.47 15.60
N ASP A 175 13.93 13.53 16.41
CA ASP A 175 15.07 14.41 16.67
C ASP A 175 16.00 13.91 17.80
N VAL A 176 16.03 12.60 18.06
CA VAL A 176 16.86 12.00 19.10
C VAL A 176 18.34 12.38 18.95
N ASN A 177 18.98 12.74 20.07
CA ASN A 177 20.40 13.11 20.08
C ASN A 177 21.33 11.96 20.50
N LEU A 178 22.62 12.09 20.18
CA LEU A 178 23.62 11.03 20.40
C LEU A 178 23.83 10.71 21.89
N SER A 179 23.63 11.69 22.76
CA SER A 179 23.69 11.50 24.22
C SER A 179 22.60 10.54 24.70
N ALA A 180 21.36 10.71 24.21
CA ALA A 180 20.25 9.82 24.51
C ALA A 180 20.51 8.40 23.97
N ILE A 181 20.93 8.26 22.71
CA ILE A 181 21.29 6.97 22.10
C ILE A 181 22.37 6.25 22.92
N THR A 182 23.48 6.94 23.22
CA THR A 182 24.59 6.38 24.01
C THR A 182 24.12 5.93 25.38
N ARG A 183 23.23 6.71 26.01
CA ARG A 183 22.69 6.39 27.32
C ARG A 183 21.79 5.16 27.30
N PHE A 184 20.91 5.00 26.30
CA PHE A 184 20.13 3.78 26.13
C PHE A 184 21.04 2.56 25.95
N LEU A 185 22.03 2.67 25.07
CA LEU A 185 22.97 1.59 24.79
C LEU A 185 23.90 1.26 25.97
N SER A 186 24.12 2.19 26.90
CA SER A 186 25.05 1.98 28.03
C SER A 186 24.36 1.63 29.35
N LEU A 187 23.17 2.20 29.61
CA LEU A 187 22.53 2.13 30.94
C LEU A 187 21.27 1.24 30.99
N SER A 188 20.59 1.03 29.86
CA SER A 188 19.45 0.11 29.83
C SER A 188 19.92 -1.30 30.13
N ARG A 189 19.26 -2.04 31.03
CA ARG A 189 19.77 -3.38 31.43
C ARG A 189 19.47 -4.47 30.41
N ASN A 190 18.25 -4.44 29.84
CA ASN A 190 17.72 -5.51 28.99
C ASN A 190 17.54 -5.10 27.52
N LEU A 191 17.87 -3.85 27.16
CA LEU A 191 17.73 -3.37 25.79
C LEU A 191 18.68 -4.14 24.88
N LYS A 192 18.12 -4.80 23.87
CA LYS A 192 18.83 -5.56 22.85
C LYS A 192 18.86 -4.81 21.51
N VAL A 193 17.77 -4.12 21.18
CA VAL A 193 17.58 -3.52 19.84
C VAL A 193 17.13 -2.08 19.98
N LEU A 194 17.83 -1.18 19.31
CA LEU A 194 17.48 0.23 19.16
C LEU A 194 17.35 0.54 17.67
N ILE A 195 16.16 0.94 17.22
CA ILE A 195 15.87 1.30 15.84
C ILE A 195 15.78 2.82 15.76
N ALA A 196 16.58 3.42 14.88
CA ALA A 196 16.68 4.86 14.69
C ALA A 196 16.87 5.17 13.19
N LEU A 197 15.94 4.66 12.37
CA LEU A 197 15.95 4.89 10.92
C LEU A 197 15.58 6.35 10.65
N ASN A 198 16.34 7.01 9.77
CA ASN A 198 16.11 8.39 9.34
C ASN A 198 16.03 9.39 10.52
N CYS A 199 16.96 9.29 11.47
CA CYS A 199 17.12 10.29 12.53
C CYS A 199 18.27 11.26 12.16
N PRO A 200 18.06 12.60 12.21
CA PRO A 200 19.04 13.57 11.74
C PRO A 200 20.41 13.50 12.41
N VAL A 201 20.49 12.98 13.64
CA VAL A 201 21.74 12.81 14.37
C VAL A 201 22.77 11.92 13.65
N PHE A 202 22.32 11.06 12.73
CA PHE A 202 23.19 10.16 11.98
C PHE A 202 23.55 10.65 10.58
N GLU A 203 23.07 11.83 10.16
CA GLU A 203 23.33 12.40 8.82
C GLU A 203 24.74 13.05 8.69
N GLY A 204 25.48 13.21 9.80
CA GLY A 204 26.87 13.68 9.82
C GLY A 204 27.91 12.54 9.80
N GLU A 205 29.20 12.85 9.56
CA GLU A 205 30.37 11.94 9.51
C GLU A 205 30.66 11.17 10.84
N VAL A 206 29.64 10.57 11.45
CA VAL A 206 29.79 9.62 12.54
C VAL A 206 30.40 8.36 11.92
N ASP A 207 31.52 7.92 12.47
CA ASP A 207 32.21 6.70 12.08
C ASP A 207 31.21 5.52 12.13
N ARG A 208 30.73 5.13 10.93
CA ARG A 208 29.56 4.27 10.75
C ARG A 208 29.77 2.91 11.43
N ASN A 209 31.02 2.47 11.53
CA ASN A 209 31.41 1.17 12.06
C ASN A 209 31.43 1.07 13.60
N THR A 210 31.62 2.18 14.33
CA THR A 210 31.85 2.14 15.78
C THR A 210 30.59 1.97 16.62
N MET A 211 29.40 2.16 16.04
CA MET A 211 28.12 2.16 16.77
C MET A 211 27.29 0.88 16.62
N HIS A 212 27.72 -0.09 15.79
CA HIS A 212 26.91 -1.25 15.43
C HIS A 212 26.71 -2.27 16.55
N ASN A 213 27.64 -2.39 17.49
CA ASN A 213 27.55 -3.44 18.49
C ASN A 213 28.26 -3.08 19.79
N ASN A 214 27.53 -2.51 20.74
CA ASN A 214 28.05 -2.23 22.07
C ASN A 214 27.57 -3.32 23.03
N LYS A 215 28.40 -4.33 23.29
CA LYS A 215 28.15 -5.42 24.25
C LYS A 215 26.91 -6.29 23.95
N GLY A 216 26.71 -6.69 22.69
CA GLY A 216 25.59 -7.55 22.28
C GLY A 216 24.25 -6.82 22.12
N ARG A 217 24.31 -5.52 21.81
CA ARG A 217 23.17 -4.64 21.53
C ARG A 217 23.29 -4.08 20.14
N ILE A 218 22.18 -3.99 19.44
CA ILE A 218 22.11 -3.61 18.04
C ILE A 218 21.52 -2.22 17.91
N LEU A 219 22.16 -1.38 17.11
CA LEU A 219 21.64 -0.12 16.64
C LEU A 219 21.37 -0.21 15.13
N LEU A 220 20.11 -0.07 14.74
CA LEU A 220 19.68 -0.07 13.34
C LEU A 220 19.41 1.37 12.88
N THR A 221 20.16 1.83 11.88
CA THR A 221 20.02 3.14 11.21
C THR A 221 20.01 2.95 9.69
N LEU A 222 19.65 3.98 8.92
CA LEU A 222 19.74 3.93 7.45
C LEU A 222 21.18 3.74 6.93
N PHE A 223 22.15 4.14 7.73
CA PHE A 223 23.58 4.05 7.39
C PHE A 223 24.23 2.77 7.92
N SER A 224 23.49 1.94 8.66
CA SER A 224 23.90 0.62 9.12
C SER A 224 23.46 -0.46 8.15
N ASP A 225 24.18 -1.57 8.10
CA ASP A 225 23.70 -2.79 7.43
C ASP A 225 22.61 -3.44 8.29
N ILE A 226 21.34 -3.19 7.93
CA ILE A 226 20.17 -3.64 8.69
C ILE A 226 20.15 -5.17 8.76
N VAL A 227 20.45 -5.84 7.64
CA VAL A 227 20.41 -7.30 7.53
C VAL A 227 21.46 -7.92 8.46
N LYS A 228 22.70 -7.43 8.43
CA LYS A 228 23.76 -7.90 9.36
C LYS A 228 23.45 -7.54 10.80
N GLY A 229 22.87 -6.36 11.05
CA GLY A 229 22.44 -5.93 12.38
C GLY A 229 21.46 -6.92 13.00
N VAL A 230 20.39 -7.25 12.28
CA VAL A 230 19.40 -8.26 12.70
C VAL A 230 20.05 -9.65 12.79
N ALA A 231 20.96 -9.99 11.86
CA ALA A 231 21.63 -11.29 11.86
C ALA A 231 22.49 -11.50 13.13
N SER A 232 23.06 -10.43 13.68
CA SER A 232 23.86 -10.52 14.92
C SER A 232 23.05 -10.90 16.17
N LEU A 233 21.72 -10.96 16.10
CA LEU A 233 20.89 -11.54 17.16
C LEU A 233 21.04 -13.06 17.27
N PHE A 234 21.52 -13.72 16.20
CA PHE A 234 21.69 -15.16 16.13
C PHE A 234 23.16 -15.52 16.41
N ALA A 235 23.39 -16.60 17.18
CA ALA A 235 24.71 -16.93 17.74
C ALA A 235 25.68 -17.64 16.76
N ASP A 236 25.24 -18.00 15.55
CA ASP A 236 26.01 -18.79 14.60
C ASP A 236 26.49 -17.93 13.41
N ASN A 237 27.77 -18.07 13.01
CA ASN A 237 28.44 -17.27 11.96
C ASN A 237 27.62 -17.14 10.66
N LEU A 238 26.93 -16.00 10.50
CA LEU A 238 26.12 -15.63 9.33
C LEU A 238 26.94 -14.90 8.24
N GLU A 239 28.12 -15.41 7.85
CA GLU A 239 28.90 -14.78 6.78
C GLU A 239 28.22 -14.89 5.38
N SER A 240 27.11 -15.63 5.24
CA SER A 240 26.45 -15.87 3.94
C SER A 240 24.92 -15.73 3.90
N VAL A 241 24.28 -15.09 4.88
CA VAL A 241 22.80 -15.00 4.87
C VAL A 241 22.33 -13.76 4.12
N THR A 242 21.75 -13.99 2.95
CA THR A 242 21.14 -12.97 2.10
C THR A 242 19.75 -12.54 2.56
N ASP A 243 19.03 -13.39 3.30
CA ASP A 243 17.72 -13.08 3.90
C ASP A 243 17.67 -13.55 5.37
N VAL A 244 17.95 -12.63 6.29
CA VAL A 244 18.01 -12.90 7.73
C VAL A 244 16.67 -13.34 8.32
N PHE A 245 15.58 -12.78 7.81
CA PHE A 245 14.24 -13.10 8.30
C PHE A 245 13.82 -14.49 7.83
N GLN A 246 14.26 -14.91 6.64
CA GLN A 246 14.04 -16.27 6.18
C GLN A 246 14.87 -17.29 6.96
N HIS A 247 16.15 -17.00 7.23
CA HIS A 247 16.98 -17.86 8.07
C HIS A 247 16.38 -18.03 9.46
N TRP A 248 15.87 -16.95 10.08
CA TRP A 248 15.17 -17.02 11.36
C TRP A 248 13.97 -17.98 11.32
N LYS A 249 13.14 -17.95 10.26
CA LYS A 249 11.98 -18.85 10.13
C LYS A 249 12.37 -20.33 10.11
N GLU A 250 13.54 -20.66 9.56
CA GLU A 250 14.05 -22.04 9.51
C GLU A 250 14.52 -22.54 10.89
N ILE A 251 15.08 -21.66 11.71
CA ILE A 251 15.64 -21.99 13.03
C ILE A 251 14.66 -21.77 14.20
N ARG A 252 13.43 -21.33 13.92
CA ARG A 252 12.37 -20.91 14.86
C ARG A 252 12.06 -21.88 16.02
N ASN A 253 12.53 -23.12 15.97
CA ASN A 253 12.20 -24.16 16.95
C ASN A 253 12.93 -24.04 18.32
N GLY A 254 13.74 -23.01 18.58
CA GLY A 254 14.63 -22.94 19.76
C GLY A 254 14.33 -21.89 20.85
N ASP A 255 14.03 -20.63 20.49
CA ASP A 255 14.01 -19.50 21.45
C ASP A 255 12.81 -18.55 21.27
N LYS A 256 11.79 -18.70 22.12
CA LYS A 256 10.58 -17.87 22.12
C LYS A 256 10.84 -16.38 22.34
N ASN A 257 11.92 -16.02 23.06
CA ASN A 257 12.23 -14.60 23.29
C ASN A 257 12.81 -13.95 22.05
N LEU A 258 13.56 -14.71 21.25
CA LEU A 258 14.12 -14.24 19.99
C LEU A 258 13.02 -14.04 18.95
N ASP A 259 12.05 -14.96 18.91
CA ASP A 259 10.85 -14.85 18.06
C ASP A 259 10.09 -13.54 18.34
N GLU A 260 9.83 -13.20 19.61
CA GLU A 260 9.15 -11.95 19.97
C GLU A 260 9.92 -10.71 19.47
N VAL A 261 11.26 -10.73 19.57
CA VAL A 261 12.10 -9.61 19.13
C VAL A 261 12.08 -9.45 17.61
N VAL A 262 12.21 -10.54 16.86
CA VAL A 262 12.24 -10.49 15.38
C VAL A 262 10.88 -10.04 14.83
N VAL A 263 9.78 -10.57 15.36
CA VAL A 263 8.41 -10.15 15.01
C VAL A 263 8.21 -8.65 15.24
N TRP A 264 8.71 -8.13 16.37
CA TRP A 264 8.66 -6.69 16.64
C TRP A 264 9.55 -5.86 15.70
N ILE A 265 10.74 -6.35 15.35
CA ILE A 265 11.64 -5.69 14.38
C ILE A 265 10.96 -5.59 13.01
N GLU A 266 10.40 -6.69 12.50
CA GLU A 266 9.66 -6.71 11.22
C GLU A 266 8.57 -5.64 11.21
N TRP A 267 7.81 -5.56 12.31
CA TRP A 267 6.77 -4.55 12.49
C TRP A 267 7.37 -3.14 12.41
N ALA A 268 8.31 -2.80 13.31
CA ALA A 268 8.86 -1.46 13.45
C ALA A 268 9.55 -0.96 12.19
N ILE A 269 10.32 -1.83 11.52
CA ILE A 269 11.01 -1.51 10.28
C ILE A 269 10.00 -1.33 9.14
N SER A 270 9.00 -2.22 8.98
CA SER A 270 8.01 -2.08 7.89
C SER A 270 7.27 -0.74 7.94
N HIS A 271 6.91 -0.28 9.14
CA HIS A 271 6.26 1.01 9.32
C HIS A 271 7.20 2.17 9.01
N SER A 272 8.43 2.14 9.52
CA SER A 272 9.40 3.20 9.26
C SER A 272 9.79 3.28 7.78
N LEU A 273 10.00 2.13 7.11
CA LEU A 273 10.34 2.09 5.68
C LEU A 273 9.19 2.56 4.80
N LEU A 274 7.95 2.21 5.11
CA LEU A 274 6.78 2.76 4.40
C LEU A 274 6.81 4.30 4.44
N ARG A 275 7.05 4.89 5.62
CA ARG A 275 7.07 6.34 5.76
C ARG A 275 8.26 7.03 5.12
N ILE A 276 9.39 6.33 5.01
CA ILE A 276 10.56 6.80 4.26
C ILE A 276 10.27 6.72 2.75
N ALA A 277 9.57 5.67 2.30
CA ALA A 277 9.11 5.53 0.92
C ALA A 277 8.07 6.60 0.52
N GLU A 278 7.21 7.05 1.43
CA GLU A 278 6.28 8.18 1.18
C GLU A 278 7.00 9.54 1.09
N ASN A 279 8.16 9.69 1.74
CA ASN A 279 8.97 10.92 1.76
C ASN A 279 10.30 10.67 1.05
N ASN A 280 10.23 10.13 -0.17
CA ASN A 280 11.35 9.52 -0.88
C ASN A 280 12.33 10.52 -1.51
N LEU A 281 13.05 11.24 -0.65
CA LEU A 281 14.09 12.17 -1.10
C LEU A 281 15.18 11.42 -1.89
N LYS A 282 15.74 12.07 -2.91
CA LYS A 282 16.83 11.52 -3.74
C LYS A 282 18.03 11.01 -2.92
N GLU A 283 18.26 11.60 -1.75
CA GLU A 283 19.33 11.20 -0.83
C GLU A 283 19.19 9.75 -0.33
N PHE A 284 17.99 9.15 -0.41
CA PHE A 284 17.75 7.76 -0.03
C PHE A 284 17.99 6.75 -1.16
N ASP A 285 18.39 7.17 -2.36
CA ASP A 285 18.66 6.27 -3.49
C ASP A 285 19.70 5.20 -3.13
N ASP A 286 20.83 5.61 -2.56
CA ASP A 286 21.89 4.69 -2.15
C ASP A 286 21.38 3.66 -1.14
N PHE A 287 20.59 4.10 -0.16
CA PHE A 287 20.00 3.19 0.82
C PHE A 287 19.07 2.16 0.15
N TRP A 288 18.15 2.60 -0.70
CA TRP A 288 17.19 1.72 -1.37
C TRP A 288 17.89 0.68 -2.26
N LEU A 289 18.91 1.10 -3.00
CA LEU A 289 19.65 0.24 -3.93
C LEU A 289 20.60 -0.72 -3.21
N THR A 290 21.20 -0.32 -2.09
CA THR A 290 22.18 -1.14 -1.38
C THR A 290 21.56 -2.17 -0.44
N GLN A 291 20.45 -1.82 0.23
CA GLN A 291 19.84 -2.72 1.22
C GLN A 291 18.32 -2.57 1.36
N GLY A 292 17.75 -1.38 1.12
CA GLY A 292 16.35 -1.10 1.40
C GLY A 292 15.39 -2.00 0.61
N ALA A 293 15.66 -2.21 -0.68
CA ALA A 293 14.91 -3.16 -1.51
C ALA A 293 14.98 -4.59 -0.94
N ALA A 294 16.17 -5.07 -0.56
CA ALA A 294 16.35 -6.40 0.03
C ALA A 294 15.57 -6.55 1.36
N VAL A 295 15.60 -5.54 2.22
CA VAL A 295 14.83 -5.54 3.47
C VAL A 295 13.32 -5.57 3.18
N LEU A 296 12.82 -4.78 2.23
CA LEU A 296 11.40 -4.84 1.83
C LEU A 296 11.01 -6.21 1.32
N LEU A 297 11.86 -6.86 0.50
CA LEU A 297 11.64 -8.21 0.03
C LEU A 297 11.55 -9.20 1.20
N SER A 298 12.47 -9.16 2.17
CA SER A 298 12.36 -10.00 3.37
C SER A 298 11.03 -9.81 4.11
N LEU A 299 10.56 -8.56 4.22
CA LEU A 299 9.30 -8.21 4.91
C LEU A 299 8.04 -8.68 4.15
N LEU A 300 8.07 -8.75 2.81
CA LEU A 300 6.98 -9.36 2.04
C LEU A 300 6.74 -10.83 2.40
N GLN A 301 7.76 -11.51 2.96
CA GLN A 301 7.65 -12.89 3.41
C GLN A 301 7.26 -13.03 4.89
N SER A 302 7.00 -11.92 5.61
CA SER A 302 6.67 -11.97 7.04
C SER A 302 5.44 -12.83 7.30
N SER A 303 5.39 -13.42 8.50
CA SER A 303 4.19 -14.12 8.99
C SER A 303 3.07 -13.19 9.45
N GLN A 304 3.35 -11.88 9.53
CA GLN A 304 2.40 -10.85 9.94
C GLN A 304 1.78 -10.19 8.72
N GLU A 305 0.46 -10.29 8.56
CA GLU A 305 -0.25 -9.72 7.40
C GLU A 305 -0.02 -8.21 7.28
N GLU A 306 -0.04 -7.47 8.39
CA GLU A 306 0.18 -6.02 8.38
C GLU A 306 1.60 -5.63 7.94
N VAL A 307 2.59 -6.49 8.19
CA VAL A 307 3.97 -6.28 7.73
C VAL A 307 4.05 -6.49 6.22
N GLN A 308 3.41 -7.54 5.71
CA GLN A 308 3.37 -7.81 4.26
C GLN A 308 2.68 -6.68 3.50
N GLU A 309 1.56 -6.17 4.03
CA GLU A 309 0.82 -5.06 3.44
C GLU A 309 1.66 -3.78 3.38
N ARG A 310 2.29 -3.39 4.50
CA ARG A 310 3.17 -2.20 4.51
C ARG A 310 4.38 -2.37 3.62
N ALA A 311 4.96 -3.58 3.55
CA ALA A 311 6.07 -3.85 2.65
C ALA A 311 5.63 -3.76 1.18
N ALA A 312 4.47 -4.31 0.81
CA ALA A 312 3.92 -4.19 -0.54
C ALA A 312 3.62 -2.73 -0.91
N THR A 313 3.00 -1.99 0.01
CA THR A 313 2.74 -0.54 -0.14
C THR A 313 4.04 0.23 -0.31
N ALA A 314 5.05 -0.05 0.51
CA ALA A 314 6.36 0.59 0.44
C ALA A 314 7.06 0.26 -0.89
N VAL A 315 6.97 -0.98 -1.38
CA VAL A 315 7.47 -1.37 -2.71
C VAL A 315 6.75 -0.60 -3.82
N ALA A 316 5.43 -0.48 -3.76
CA ALA A 316 4.65 0.29 -4.73
C ALA A 316 5.02 1.77 -4.74
N THR A 317 5.34 2.32 -3.57
CA THR A 317 5.58 3.76 -3.38
C THR A 317 7.02 4.13 -3.73
N PHE A 318 8.02 3.39 -3.24
CA PHE A 318 9.42 3.82 -3.38
C PHE A 318 9.96 3.74 -4.81
N VAL A 319 9.33 2.94 -5.68
CA VAL A 319 9.73 2.84 -7.10
C VAL A 319 9.24 4.03 -7.93
N VAL A 320 8.22 4.76 -7.46
CA VAL A 320 7.65 5.93 -8.15
C VAL A 320 8.49 7.17 -7.84
N ILE A 321 8.81 7.94 -8.88
CA ILE A 321 9.53 9.22 -8.77
C ILE A 321 8.54 10.39 -8.76
N ASP A 322 7.53 10.33 -9.62
CA ASP A 322 6.49 11.35 -9.76
C ASP A 322 5.14 10.67 -9.95
N ASP A 323 4.19 11.00 -9.06
CA ASP A 323 2.81 10.47 -9.09
C ASP A 323 2.00 11.09 -10.25
N GLU A 324 2.34 12.29 -10.72
CA GLU A 324 1.62 12.95 -11.82
C GLU A 324 1.98 12.34 -13.18
N ASP A 325 3.27 12.06 -13.40
CA ASP A 325 3.76 11.51 -14.67
C ASP A 325 3.87 9.97 -14.66
N ALA A 326 3.50 9.32 -13.54
CA ALA A 326 3.64 7.88 -13.32
C ALA A 326 5.04 7.36 -13.72
N THR A 327 6.10 8.08 -13.37
CA THR A 327 7.47 7.68 -13.72
C THR A 327 8.09 6.81 -12.64
N VAL A 328 8.82 5.76 -13.05
CA VAL A 328 9.51 4.87 -12.12
C VAL A 328 11.02 4.95 -12.20
N HIS A 329 11.67 4.76 -11.06
CA HIS A 329 13.11 4.69 -10.95
C HIS A 329 13.61 3.31 -11.39
N CYS A 330 14.13 3.20 -12.62
CA CYS A 330 14.54 1.94 -13.22
C CYS A 330 15.47 1.10 -12.32
N GLN A 331 16.48 1.71 -11.68
CA GLN A 331 17.40 0.96 -10.80
C GLN A 331 16.71 0.38 -9.56
N ARG A 332 15.70 1.06 -9.01
CA ARG A 332 14.94 0.58 -7.85
C ARG A 332 14.01 -0.55 -8.25
N ALA A 333 13.37 -0.43 -9.43
CA ALA A 333 12.57 -1.49 -10.01
C ALA A 333 13.42 -2.75 -10.32
N GLU A 334 14.61 -2.56 -10.89
CA GLU A 334 15.58 -3.64 -11.13
C GLU A 334 16.08 -4.29 -9.82
N ALA A 335 16.25 -3.52 -8.74
CA ALA A 335 16.62 -4.07 -7.43
C ALA A 335 15.54 -5.04 -6.88
N ILE A 336 14.26 -4.74 -7.10
CA ILE A 336 13.15 -5.65 -6.75
C ILE A 336 13.15 -6.89 -7.66
N LEU A 337 13.41 -6.71 -8.96
CA LEU A 337 13.50 -7.81 -9.92
C LEU A 337 14.60 -8.83 -9.56
N CYS A 338 15.79 -8.35 -9.17
CA CYS A 338 16.93 -9.21 -8.85
C CYS A 338 16.73 -10.11 -7.61
N GLY A 339 15.78 -9.78 -6.72
CA GLY A 339 15.59 -10.46 -5.43
C GLY A 339 14.37 -11.38 -5.34
N ASP A 340 13.95 -12.04 -6.44
CA ASP A 340 12.71 -12.84 -6.50
C ASP A 340 11.41 -12.02 -6.23
N GLY A 341 11.49 -10.68 -6.20
CA GLY A 341 10.41 -9.81 -5.77
C GLY A 341 9.14 -9.95 -6.60
N ILE A 342 9.28 -10.17 -7.90
CA ILE A 342 8.14 -10.40 -8.81
C ILE A 342 7.35 -11.65 -8.37
N ARG A 343 8.01 -12.78 -8.16
CA ARG A 343 7.34 -14.00 -7.70
C ARG A 343 6.63 -13.80 -6.36
N MET A 344 7.25 -13.04 -5.46
CA MET A 344 6.70 -12.76 -4.13
C MET A 344 5.45 -11.90 -4.20
N LEU A 345 5.49 -10.79 -4.95
CA LEU A 345 4.33 -9.95 -5.18
C LEU A 345 3.19 -10.72 -5.87
N LEU A 346 3.51 -11.56 -6.86
CA LEU A 346 2.51 -12.41 -7.53
C LEU A 346 1.87 -13.44 -6.57
N ASN A 347 2.61 -13.92 -5.57
CA ASN A 347 2.03 -14.78 -4.53
C ASN A 347 1.10 -14.00 -3.60
N LEU A 348 1.46 -12.79 -3.21
CA LEU A 348 0.61 -11.91 -2.38
C LEU A 348 -0.65 -11.47 -3.14
N ALA A 349 -0.54 -11.22 -4.45
CA ALA A 349 -1.66 -10.92 -5.33
C ALA A 349 -2.67 -12.09 -5.44
N ARG A 350 -2.27 -13.33 -5.12
CA ARG A 350 -3.17 -14.50 -5.02
C ARG A 350 -3.77 -14.70 -3.63
N SER A 351 -3.42 -13.87 -2.65
CA SER A 351 -3.98 -13.94 -1.29
C SER A 351 -5.51 -13.80 -1.32
N PHE A 352 -6.21 -14.30 -0.31
CA PHE A 352 -7.65 -14.05 -0.15
C PHE A 352 -7.94 -12.70 0.52
N GLN A 353 -6.91 -12.02 1.03
CA GLN A 353 -7.01 -10.72 1.69
C GLN A 353 -7.01 -9.61 0.65
N GLU A 354 -8.14 -8.92 0.48
CA GLU A 354 -8.32 -7.91 -0.57
C GLU A 354 -7.35 -6.73 -0.47
N VAL A 355 -7.00 -6.29 0.75
CA VAL A 355 -6.02 -5.21 0.96
C VAL A 355 -4.67 -5.64 0.40
N LEU A 356 -4.18 -6.81 0.81
CA LEU A 356 -2.91 -7.34 0.34
C LEU A 356 -2.91 -7.64 -1.16
N GLN A 357 -4.03 -8.12 -1.72
CA GLN A 357 -4.19 -8.27 -3.17
C GLN A 357 -4.01 -6.92 -3.89
N SER A 358 -4.66 -5.87 -3.38
CA SER A 358 -4.62 -4.53 -3.97
C SER A 358 -3.21 -3.94 -3.92
N GLU A 359 -2.54 -3.97 -2.76
CA GLU A 359 -1.19 -3.43 -2.62
C GLU A 359 -0.16 -4.19 -3.46
N ALA A 360 -0.29 -5.52 -3.55
CA ALA A 360 0.57 -6.32 -4.41
C ALA A 360 0.32 -6.02 -5.90
N ALA A 361 -0.94 -5.92 -6.33
CA ALA A 361 -1.29 -5.56 -7.71
C ALA A 361 -0.79 -4.16 -8.07
N LYS A 362 -0.90 -3.20 -7.15
CA LYS A 362 -0.38 -1.83 -7.31
C LYS A 362 1.14 -1.82 -7.48
N ALA A 363 1.86 -2.56 -6.62
CA ALA A 363 3.30 -2.71 -6.74
C ALA A 363 3.70 -3.30 -8.10
N ILE A 364 3.01 -4.36 -8.54
CA ILE A 364 3.25 -4.98 -9.86
C ILE A 364 2.96 -3.99 -10.99
N ALA A 365 1.86 -3.24 -10.91
CA ALA A 365 1.48 -2.25 -11.91
C ALA A 365 2.57 -1.18 -12.06
N ASN A 366 2.99 -0.56 -10.97
CA ASN A 366 4.03 0.46 -10.97
C ASN A 366 5.35 -0.11 -11.53
N LEU A 367 5.78 -1.27 -11.03
CA LEU A 367 7.00 -1.93 -11.50
C LEU A 367 6.95 -2.25 -13.01
N SER A 368 5.79 -2.58 -13.57
CA SER A 368 5.62 -2.93 -14.99
C SER A 368 5.71 -1.74 -15.95
N ILE A 369 5.93 -0.52 -15.45
CA ILE A 369 6.31 0.63 -16.29
C ILE A 369 7.72 0.42 -16.85
N ASP A 370 8.61 -0.28 -16.12
CA ASP A 370 9.90 -0.71 -16.63
C ASP A 370 9.75 -1.95 -17.52
N SER A 371 10.25 -1.89 -18.76
CA SER A 371 10.09 -2.96 -19.75
C SER A 371 10.73 -4.29 -19.35
N LYS A 372 11.86 -4.28 -18.63
CA LYS A 372 12.52 -5.52 -18.18
C LYS A 372 11.68 -6.19 -17.11
N VAL A 373 11.11 -5.39 -16.22
CA VAL A 373 10.23 -5.89 -15.16
C VAL A 373 8.90 -6.37 -15.74
N ALA A 374 8.30 -5.63 -16.67
CA ALA A 374 7.10 -6.04 -17.39
C ALA A 374 7.25 -7.43 -18.03
N LYS A 375 8.38 -7.65 -18.72
CA LYS A 375 8.71 -8.96 -19.30
C LYS A 375 8.82 -10.06 -18.23
N ALA A 376 9.50 -9.80 -17.12
CA ALA A 376 9.62 -10.77 -16.03
C ALA A 376 8.28 -11.09 -15.35
N VAL A 377 7.38 -10.09 -15.23
CA VAL A 377 6.01 -10.27 -14.74
C VAL A 377 5.23 -11.18 -15.69
N ALA A 378 5.31 -10.95 -17.00
CA ALA A 378 4.66 -11.79 -18.00
C ALA A 378 5.18 -13.24 -17.96
N GLU A 379 6.51 -13.44 -17.96
CA GLU A 379 7.15 -14.76 -17.91
C GLU A 379 6.85 -15.52 -16.61
N SER A 380 6.57 -14.81 -15.51
CA SER A 380 6.20 -15.38 -14.21
C SER A 380 4.70 -15.70 -14.08
N GLY A 381 3.92 -15.60 -15.16
CA GLY A 381 2.47 -15.84 -15.18
C GLY A 381 1.64 -14.72 -14.56
N GLY A 382 2.18 -13.49 -14.52
CA GLY A 382 1.49 -12.34 -13.94
C GLY A 382 0.30 -11.85 -14.76
N ILE A 383 0.29 -12.07 -16.08
CA ILE A 383 -0.83 -11.72 -16.94
C ILE A 383 -2.11 -12.45 -16.51
N ASP A 384 -2.06 -13.77 -16.27
CA ASP A 384 -3.21 -14.55 -15.81
C ASP A 384 -3.73 -14.08 -14.44
N ILE A 385 -2.82 -13.73 -13.53
CA ILE A 385 -3.21 -13.23 -12.20
C ILE A 385 -3.93 -11.90 -12.34
N LEU A 386 -3.35 -10.93 -13.05
CA LEU A 386 -3.94 -9.61 -13.21
C LEU A 386 -5.26 -9.67 -13.98
N ALA A 387 -5.36 -10.48 -15.04
CA ALA A 387 -6.60 -10.73 -15.76
C ALA A 387 -7.70 -11.33 -14.86
N ASN A 388 -7.33 -12.19 -13.90
CA ASN A 388 -8.27 -12.72 -12.92
C ASN A 388 -8.65 -11.67 -11.85
N LEU A 389 -7.69 -10.90 -11.34
CA LEU A 389 -7.95 -9.84 -10.36
C LEU A 389 -8.80 -8.69 -10.91
N ALA A 390 -8.68 -8.39 -12.21
CA ALA A 390 -9.55 -7.43 -12.90
C ALA A 390 -11.05 -7.84 -12.84
N LYS A 391 -11.36 -9.11 -12.56
CA LYS A 391 -12.74 -9.59 -12.38
C LYS A 391 -13.26 -9.41 -10.94
N SER A 392 -12.43 -8.92 -10.02
CA SER A 392 -12.75 -8.79 -8.59
C SER A 392 -13.99 -7.94 -8.34
N THR A 393 -14.74 -8.27 -7.29
CA THR A 393 -15.84 -7.43 -6.78
C THR A 393 -15.34 -6.23 -6.00
N ASN A 394 -14.10 -6.27 -5.50
CA ASN A 394 -13.45 -5.13 -4.87
C ASN A 394 -12.92 -4.16 -5.94
N ARG A 395 -13.39 -2.91 -5.90
CA ARG A 395 -13.04 -1.87 -6.87
C ARG A 395 -11.53 -1.57 -6.89
N LEU A 396 -10.89 -1.46 -5.72
CA LEU A 396 -9.47 -1.16 -5.61
C LEU A 396 -8.63 -2.27 -6.24
N VAL A 397 -8.92 -3.53 -5.93
CA VAL A 397 -8.22 -4.68 -6.52
C VAL A 397 -8.31 -4.67 -8.05
N ALA A 398 -9.49 -4.41 -8.60
CA ALA A 398 -9.67 -4.38 -10.05
C ALA A 398 -9.03 -3.15 -10.70
N GLU A 399 -9.03 -1.99 -10.02
CA GLU A 399 -8.37 -0.76 -10.46
C GLU A 399 -6.86 -0.96 -10.64
N GLU A 400 -6.23 -1.60 -9.65
CA GLU A 400 -4.80 -1.89 -9.68
C GLU A 400 -4.47 -2.97 -10.70
N ALA A 401 -5.34 -3.99 -10.83
CA ALA A 401 -5.19 -5.01 -11.86
C ALA A 401 -5.32 -4.43 -13.29
N ALA A 402 -6.27 -3.52 -13.52
CA ALA A 402 -6.42 -2.83 -14.79
C ALA A 402 -5.18 -1.96 -15.11
N GLY A 403 -4.62 -1.28 -14.09
CA GLY A 403 -3.36 -0.53 -14.24
C GLY A 403 -2.19 -1.43 -14.64
N GLY A 404 -2.06 -2.60 -14.00
CA GLY A 404 -1.03 -3.58 -14.38
C GLY A 404 -1.20 -4.10 -15.81
N LEU A 405 -2.43 -4.41 -16.24
CA LEU A 405 -2.71 -4.81 -17.62
C LEU A 405 -2.43 -3.68 -18.62
N TRP A 406 -2.72 -2.44 -18.26
CA TRP A 406 -2.39 -1.29 -19.09
C TRP A 406 -0.88 -1.19 -19.32
N ASN A 407 -0.08 -1.24 -18.27
CA ASN A 407 1.38 -1.15 -18.39
C ASN A 407 1.97 -2.33 -19.17
N LEU A 408 1.50 -3.55 -18.92
CA LEU A 408 1.94 -4.72 -19.68
C LEU A 408 1.56 -4.65 -21.17
N SER A 409 0.39 -4.11 -21.50
CA SER A 409 -0.11 -4.01 -22.89
C SER A 409 0.66 -3.03 -23.77
N VAL A 410 1.56 -2.22 -23.20
CA VAL A 410 2.49 -1.38 -23.96
C VAL A 410 3.45 -2.24 -24.79
N GLY A 411 3.88 -3.40 -24.27
CA GLY A 411 4.74 -4.35 -24.98
C GLY A 411 3.95 -5.20 -25.97
N ASP A 412 4.35 -5.17 -27.25
CA ASP A 412 3.69 -5.91 -28.33
C ASP A 412 3.66 -7.42 -28.07
N GLU A 413 4.72 -7.97 -27.46
CA GLU A 413 4.84 -9.38 -27.11
C GLU A 413 3.83 -9.85 -26.06
N HIS A 414 3.23 -8.94 -25.29
CA HIS A 414 2.30 -9.29 -24.21
C HIS A 414 0.83 -9.20 -24.63
N LYS A 415 0.49 -8.45 -25.69
CA LYS A 415 -0.90 -8.14 -26.07
C LYS A 415 -1.74 -9.41 -26.29
N VAL A 416 -1.23 -10.34 -27.09
CA VAL A 416 -1.91 -11.61 -27.38
C VAL A 416 -2.07 -12.47 -26.12
N ALA A 417 -1.06 -12.50 -25.24
CA ALA A 417 -1.15 -13.24 -23.98
C ALA A 417 -2.19 -12.64 -23.03
N ILE A 418 -2.33 -11.30 -22.99
CA ILE A 418 -3.39 -10.62 -22.22
C ILE A 418 -4.77 -11.00 -22.75
N ALA A 419 -4.94 -11.06 -24.07
CA ALA A 419 -6.17 -11.49 -24.70
C ALA A 419 -6.49 -12.96 -24.37
N GLU A 420 -5.53 -13.87 -24.54
CA GLU A 420 -5.68 -15.30 -24.25
C GLU A 420 -5.98 -15.61 -22.77
N ALA A 421 -5.48 -14.80 -21.83
CA ALA A 421 -5.83 -14.87 -20.42
C ALA A 421 -7.26 -14.36 -20.09
N GLY A 422 -7.99 -13.87 -21.10
CA GLY A 422 -9.31 -13.27 -20.96
C GLY A 422 -9.28 -11.86 -20.36
N GLY A 423 -8.14 -11.16 -20.47
CA GLY A 423 -7.97 -9.80 -20.00
C GLY A 423 -8.86 -8.80 -20.75
N VAL A 424 -9.00 -8.94 -22.07
CA VAL A 424 -9.88 -8.08 -22.89
C VAL A 424 -11.31 -8.08 -22.35
N LYS A 425 -11.89 -9.28 -22.16
CA LYS A 425 -13.23 -9.40 -21.62
C LYS A 425 -13.35 -8.81 -20.22
N ALA A 426 -12.37 -9.05 -19.35
CA ALA A 426 -12.38 -8.49 -18.00
C ALA A 426 -12.40 -6.95 -18.03
N LEU A 427 -11.56 -6.33 -18.85
CA LEU A 427 -11.47 -4.86 -19.00
C LEU A 427 -12.78 -4.25 -19.54
N VAL A 428 -13.40 -4.90 -20.53
CA VAL A 428 -14.72 -4.46 -21.05
C VAL A 428 -15.81 -4.61 -19.98
N ASP A 429 -15.83 -5.73 -19.26
CA ASP A 429 -16.79 -5.95 -18.18
C ASP A 429 -16.64 -4.89 -17.06
N LEU A 430 -15.42 -4.41 -16.78
CA LEU A 430 -15.19 -3.33 -15.81
C LEU A 430 -15.88 -2.01 -16.20
N ILE A 431 -15.81 -1.64 -17.48
CA ILE A 431 -16.45 -0.42 -18.01
C ILE A 431 -17.97 -0.46 -17.79
N PHE A 432 -18.60 -1.62 -17.94
CA PHE A 432 -20.04 -1.77 -17.70
C PHE A 432 -20.40 -1.89 -16.22
N LYS A 433 -19.50 -2.47 -15.41
CA LYS A 433 -19.74 -2.73 -13.99
C LYS A 433 -19.78 -1.46 -13.16
N TRP A 434 -18.91 -0.49 -13.46
CA TRP A 434 -18.79 0.73 -12.66
C TRP A 434 -19.11 1.98 -13.48
N PRO A 435 -20.11 2.78 -13.04
CA PRO A 435 -20.50 3.97 -13.78
C PRO A 435 -19.41 5.05 -13.71
N PRO A 436 -19.30 5.92 -14.73
CA PRO A 436 -18.35 7.03 -14.72
C PRO A 436 -18.57 7.97 -13.53
N SER A 437 -17.48 8.27 -12.83
CA SER A 437 -17.41 9.31 -11.79
C SER A 437 -16.54 10.48 -12.24
N SER A 438 -16.48 11.56 -11.44
CA SER A 438 -15.71 12.77 -11.77
C SER A 438 -14.18 12.57 -11.78
N THR A 439 -13.69 11.49 -11.18
CA THR A 439 -12.26 11.15 -11.04
C THR A 439 -12.11 9.64 -11.19
N ASP A 440 -12.28 9.12 -12.41
CA ASP A 440 -12.38 7.67 -12.64
C ASP A 440 -11.08 7.06 -13.18
N VAL A 441 -10.10 6.94 -12.30
CA VAL A 441 -8.79 6.30 -12.57
C VAL A 441 -8.98 4.87 -13.07
N LEU A 442 -9.98 4.15 -12.55
CA LEU A 442 -10.28 2.80 -12.97
C LEU A 442 -10.70 2.71 -14.43
N LEU A 443 -11.67 3.53 -14.84
CA LEU A 443 -12.12 3.54 -16.23
C LEU A 443 -11.00 4.01 -17.17
N GLU A 444 -10.18 4.97 -16.74
CA GLU A 444 -9.03 5.42 -17.52
C GLU A 444 -8.05 4.26 -17.76
N ARG A 445 -7.67 3.55 -16.70
CA ARG A 445 -6.77 2.39 -16.78
C ARG A 445 -7.33 1.27 -17.65
N ALA A 446 -8.60 0.93 -17.46
CA ALA A 446 -9.25 -0.11 -18.25
C ALA A 446 -9.31 0.26 -19.75
N THR A 447 -9.66 1.51 -20.04
CA THR A 447 -9.77 2.03 -21.40
C THR A 447 -8.40 2.18 -22.06
N GLY A 448 -7.39 2.64 -21.33
CA GLY A 448 -6.00 2.76 -21.80
C GLY A 448 -5.39 1.41 -22.16
N ALA A 449 -5.67 0.37 -21.38
CA ALA A 449 -5.30 -1.00 -21.71
C ALA A 449 -5.98 -1.48 -23.00
N LEU A 450 -7.29 -1.26 -23.15
CA LEU A 450 -8.02 -1.61 -24.38
C LEU A 450 -7.50 -0.85 -25.60
N ALA A 451 -7.12 0.42 -25.44
CA ALA A 451 -6.53 1.21 -26.51
C ALA A 451 -5.19 0.62 -26.99
N ASN A 452 -4.32 0.20 -26.07
CA ASN A 452 -3.06 -0.46 -26.41
C ASN A 452 -3.28 -1.82 -27.09
N LEU A 453 -4.20 -2.63 -26.57
CA LEU A 453 -4.57 -3.92 -27.14
C LEU A 453 -5.19 -3.76 -28.54
N GLY A 454 -6.02 -2.74 -28.76
CA GLY A 454 -6.64 -2.46 -30.05
C GLY A 454 -5.65 -2.12 -31.17
N ALA A 455 -4.39 -1.82 -30.86
CA ALA A 455 -3.34 -1.62 -31.85
C ALA A 455 -2.83 -2.94 -32.48
N ASP A 456 -3.09 -4.09 -31.85
CA ASP A 456 -2.85 -5.41 -32.44
C ASP A 456 -4.12 -5.94 -33.15
N GLU A 457 -3.98 -6.49 -34.36
CA GLU A 457 -5.13 -6.90 -35.19
C GLU A 457 -5.97 -8.00 -34.53
N LYS A 458 -5.32 -9.03 -33.94
CA LYS A 458 -6.03 -10.15 -33.29
C LYS A 458 -6.77 -9.67 -32.05
N CYS A 459 -6.09 -8.86 -31.23
CA CYS A 459 -6.67 -8.30 -30.02
C CYS A 459 -7.82 -7.31 -30.35
N SER A 460 -7.66 -6.50 -31.39
CA SER A 460 -8.69 -5.59 -31.91
C SER A 460 -10.01 -6.32 -32.21
N MET A 461 -9.95 -7.47 -32.88
CA MET A 461 -11.13 -8.30 -33.13
C MET A 461 -11.75 -8.81 -31.84
N GLU A 462 -10.94 -9.23 -30.86
CA GLU A 462 -11.44 -9.69 -29.57
C GLU A 462 -12.11 -8.57 -28.76
N VAL A 463 -11.55 -7.36 -28.78
CA VAL A 463 -12.16 -6.18 -28.15
C VAL A 463 -13.55 -5.93 -28.71
N ALA A 464 -13.71 -6.00 -30.04
CA ALA A 464 -15.02 -5.85 -30.66
C ALA A 464 -15.99 -6.99 -30.27
N LEU A 465 -15.53 -8.25 -30.31
CA LEU A 465 -16.33 -9.42 -29.93
C LEU A 465 -16.79 -9.38 -28.46
N ALA A 466 -15.98 -8.80 -27.57
CA ALA A 466 -16.31 -8.62 -26.16
C ALA A 466 -17.34 -7.50 -25.91
N GLY A 467 -17.74 -6.74 -26.94
CA GLY A 467 -18.63 -5.58 -26.82
C GLY A 467 -17.89 -4.27 -26.52
N GLY A 468 -16.57 -4.23 -26.75
CA GLY A 468 -15.72 -3.08 -26.47
C GLY A 468 -16.08 -1.84 -27.27
N ILE A 469 -16.50 -1.96 -28.54
CA ILE A 469 -16.91 -0.80 -29.36
C ILE A 469 -18.04 -0.03 -28.67
N HIS A 470 -19.10 -0.73 -28.25
CA HIS A 470 -20.22 -0.12 -27.54
C HIS A 470 -19.78 0.53 -26.22
N ALA A 471 -18.93 -0.16 -25.44
CA ALA A 471 -18.38 0.35 -24.19
C ALA A 471 -17.60 1.66 -24.39
N LEU A 472 -16.71 1.70 -25.38
CA LEU A 472 -15.86 2.85 -25.71
C LEU A 472 -16.68 4.03 -26.23
N VAL A 473 -17.67 3.79 -27.10
CA VAL A 473 -18.58 4.84 -27.57
C VAL A 473 -19.41 5.40 -26.42
N MET A 474 -19.91 4.54 -25.53
CA MET A 474 -20.64 4.97 -24.34
C MET A 474 -19.77 5.88 -23.45
N LEU A 475 -18.50 5.53 -23.21
CA LEU A 475 -17.56 6.37 -22.47
C LEU A 475 -17.27 7.70 -23.17
N ALA A 476 -16.96 7.68 -24.47
CA ALA A 476 -16.72 8.89 -25.26
C ALA A 476 -17.90 9.88 -25.20
N ARG A 477 -19.13 9.36 -25.16
CA ARG A 477 -20.37 10.16 -25.08
C ARG A 477 -20.67 10.70 -23.69
N THR A 478 -20.52 9.85 -22.67
CA THR A 478 -21.13 10.10 -21.35
C THR A 478 -20.12 10.53 -20.30
N CYS A 479 -18.86 10.09 -20.41
CA CYS A 479 -17.82 10.46 -19.46
C CYS A 479 -17.44 11.94 -19.63
N LYS A 480 -17.05 12.58 -18.52
CA LYS A 480 -16.57 13.96 -18.48
C LYS A 480 -15.10 14.07 -18.08
N PHE A 481 -14.50 12.96 -17.67
CA PHE A 481 -13.12 12.91 -17.29
C PHE A 481 -12.25 12.77 -18.54
N GLU A 482 -11.37 13.74 -18.76
CA GLU A 482 -10.63 13.91 -20.01
C GLU A 482 -9.72 12.72 -20.31
N GLY A 483 -9.04 12.17 -19.29
CA GLY A 483 -8.21 10.97 -19.46
C GLY A 483 -9.00 9.79 -20.03
N VAL A 484 -10.20 9.51 -19.51
CA VAL A 484 -11.08 8.46 -20.06
C VAL A 484 -11.52 8.78 -21.49
N GLN A 485 -11.86 10.04 -21.80
CA GLN A 485 -12.28 10.43 -23.15
C GLN A 485 -11.14 10.28 -24.16
N GLU A 486 -9.92 10.68 -23.79
CA GLU A 486 -8.71 10.52 -24.60
C GLU A 486 -8.47 9.04 -24.88
N GLN A 487 -8.43 8.20 -23.83
CA GLN A 487 -8.21 6.76 -24.01
C GLN A 487 -9.33 6.11 -24.83
N ALA A 488 -10.58 6.55 -24.68
CA ALA A 488 -11.72 6.01 -25.44
C ALA A 488 -11.62 6.37 -26.93
N ALA A 489 -11.29 7.62 -27.25
CA ALA A 489 -11.06 8.05 -28.62
C ALA A 489 -9.86 7.32 -29.25
N ARG A 490 -8.75 7.19 -28.51
CA ARG A 490 -7.55 6.45 -28.92
C ARG A 490 -7.86 4.98 -29.20
N ALA A 491 -8.65 4.34 -28.34
CA ALA A 491 -9.08 2.96 -28.56
C ALA A 491 -9.91 2.82 -29.83
N LEU A 492 -10.88 3.71 -30.06
CA LEU A 492 -11.69 3.71 -31.28
C LEU A 492 -10.83 3.96 -32.53
N ALA A 493 -9.85 4.85 -32.45
CA ALA A 493 -8.89 5.10 -33.53
C ALA A 493 -8.10 3.84 -33.87
N ASN A 494 -7.54 3.15 -32.86
CA ASN A 494 -6.75 1.93 -33.06
C ASN A 494 -7.59 0.79 -33.61
N LEU A 495 -8.83 0.61 -33.12
CA LEU A 495 -9.75 -0.40 -33.65
C LEU A 495 -10.11 -0.15 -35.12
N ALA A 496 -10.18 1.11 -35.55
CA ALA A 496 -10.50 1.49 -36.93
C ALA A 496 -9.28 1.47 -37.89
N ALA A 497 -8.06 1.30 -37.38
CA ALA A 497 -6.82 1.44 -38.15
C ALA A 497 -6.41 0.19 -38.97
N HIS A 498 -7.10 -0.93 -38.78
CA HIS A 498 -6.77 -2.21 -39.43
C HIS A 498 -7.36 -2.32 -40.83
N GLY A 499 -6.80 -3.20 -41.67
CA GLY A 499 -7.22 -3.39 -43.06
C GLY A 499 -8.59 -4.08 -43.22
N ASP A 500 -9.03 -4.25 -44.47
CA ASP A 500 -10.39 -4.69 -44.84
C ASP A 500 -10.85 -6.05 -44.25
N SER A 501 -9.94 -6.90 -43.78
CA SER A 501 -10.27 -8.14 -43.04
C SER A 501 -10.93 -7.86 -41.69
N ASN A 502 -10.71 -6.67 -41.13
CA ASN A 502 -11.22 -6.24 -39.85
C ASN A 502 -12.45 -5.34 -40.04
N SER A 503 -13.63 -5.84 -39.65
CA SER A 503 -14.89 -5.11 -39.80
C SER A 503 -15.11 -4.03 -38.72
N ASN A 504 -14.16 -3.79 -37.82
CA ASN A 504 -14.32 -2.85 -36.71
C ASN A 504 -14.52 -1.41 -37.17
N ASN A 505 -13.84 -0.99 -38.24
CA ASN A 505 -14.01 0.37 -38.80
C ASN A 505 -15.49 0.62 -39.18
N ALA A 506 -16.07 -0.30 -39.98
CA ALA A 506 -17.47 -0.23 -40.35
C ALA A 506 -18.43 -0.39 -39.14
N ALA A 507 -18.08 -1.24 -38.17
CA ALA A 507 -18.89 -1.44 -36.96
C ALA A 507 -18.94 -0.19 -36.07
N ILE A 508 -17.80 0.51 -35.90
CA ILE A 508 -17.73 1.75 -35.12
C ILE A 508 -18.60 2.84 -35.77
N GLY A 509 -18.51 3.03 -37.09
CA GLY A 509 -19.32 4.05 -37.77
C GLY A 509 -20.83 3.74 -37.80
N GLN A 510 -21.22 2.48 -37.57
CA GLN A 510 -22.62 2.07 -37.41
C GLN A 510 -23.11 2.14 -35.95
N GLU A 511 -22.20 2.24 -34.98
CA GLU A 511 -22.55 2.32 -33.57
C GLU A 511 -23.24 3.67 -33.27
N ALA A 512 -24.40 3.59 -32.64
CA ALA A 512 -25.26 4.76 -32.48
C ALA A 512 -24.59 5.86 -31.63
N GLY A 513 -24.44 7.04 -32.22
CA GLY A 513 -23.85 8.20 -31.56
C GLY A 513 -22.32 8.21 -31.53
N ALA A 514 -21.64 7.25 -32.20
CA ALA A 514 -20.19 7.18 -32.21
C ALA A 514 -19.55 8.38 -32.92
N LEU A 515 -20.03 8.70 -34.13
CA LEU A 515 -19.47 9.78 -34.94
C LEU A 515 -19.76 11.15 -34.31
N GLU A 516 -20.98 11.36 -33.79
CA GLU A 516 -21.34 12.58 -33.08
C GLU A 516 -20.50 12.79 -31.82
N ALA A 517 -20.17 11.71 -31.10
CA ALA A 517 -19.30 11.77 -29.94
C ALA A 517 -17.89 12.20 -30.34
N LEU A 518 -17.31 11.57 -31.35
CA LEU A 518 -15.95 11.88 -31.81
C LEU A 518 -15.86 13.31 -32.34
N VAL A 519 -16.84 13.76 -33.13
CA VAL A 519 -16.94 15.16 -33.57
C VAL A 519 -17.06 16.12 -32.39
N GLN A 520 -17.86 15.79 -31.37
CA GLN A 520 -17.95 16.64 -30.18
C GLN A 520 -16.63 16.71 -29.39
N LEU A 521 -15.86 15.62 -29.37
CA LEU A 521 -14.57 15.55 -28.67
C LEU A 521 -13.46 16.34 -29.37
N THR A 522 -13.53 16.61 -30.68
CA THR A 522 -12.56 17.50 -31.36
C THR A 522 -12.65 18.96 -30.88
N TYR A 523 -13.74 19.33 -30.20
CA TYR A 523 -13.91 20.64 -29.55
C TYR A 523 -13.50 20.66 -28.06
N SER A 524 -12.95 19.55 -27.55
CA SER A 524 -12.47 19.48 -26.16
C SER A 524 -11.41 20.54 -25.88
N GLN A 525 -11.31 21.02 -24.63
CA GLN A 525 -10.22 21.91 -24.22
C GLN A 525 -8.91 21.15 -24.03
N ASN A 526 -8.98 19.84 -23.76
CA ASN A 526 -7.83 18.95 -23.67
C ASN A 526 -7.27 18.60 -25.05
N GLU A 527 -5.97 18.83 -25.25
CA GLU A 527 -5.30 18.59 -26.52
C GLU A 527 -5.22 17.11 -26.90
N GLY A 528 -4.93 16.23 -25.94
CA GLY A 528 -4.88 14.78 -26.17
C GLY A 528 -6.24 14.25 -26.64
N VAL A 529 -7.32 14.65 -25.97
CA VAL A 529 -8.69 14.29 -26.39
C VAL A 529 -8.98 14.74 -27.83
N ARG A 530 -8.63 15.97 -28.21
CA ARG A 530 -8.85 16.47 -29.57
C ARG A 530 -8.05 15.69 -30.61
N GLN A 531 -6.78 15.43 -30.32
CA GLN A 531 -5.88 14.72 -31.22
C GLN A 531 -6.39 13.30 -31.49
N GLU A 532 -6.72 12.56 -30.43
CA GLU A 532 -7.19 11.18 -30.57
C GLU A 532 -8.56 11.10 -31.23
N ALA A 533 -9.46 12.06 -30.97
CA ALA A 533 -10.75 12.15 -31.67
C ALA A 533 -10.59 12.43 -33.17
N ALA A 534 -9.69 13.34 -33.53
CA ALA A 534 -9.37 13.61 -34.94
C ALA A 534 -8.72 12.40 -35.62
N GLY A 535 -7.81 11.71 -34.93
CA GLY A 535 -7.20 10.46 -35.39
C GLY A 535 -8.23 9.36 -35.63
N ALA A 536 -9.21 9.22 -34.74
CA ALA A 536 -10.31 8.28 -34.91
C ALA A 536 -11.16 8.59 -36.15
N LEU A 537 -11.56 9.85 -36.33
CA LEU A 537 -12.31 10.28 -37.52
C LEU A 537 -11.53 10.07 -38.82
N TRP A 538 -10.22 10.32 -38.79
CA TRP A 538 -9.34 10.05 -39.92
C TRP A 538 -9.34 8.56 -40.28
N ASN A 539 -9.13 7.67 -39.32
CA ASN A 539 -9.14 6.22 -39.56
C ASN A 539 -10.52 5.75 -40.04
N LEU A 540 -11.60 6.25 -39.47
CA LEU A 540 -12.96 5.89 -39.88
C LEU A 540 -13.30 6.36 -41.31
N SER A 541 -12.67 7.43 -41.81
CA SER A 541 -12.93 7.96 -43.15
C SER A 541 -12.42 7.08 -44.32
N PHE A 542 -11.63 6.05 -44.01
CA PHE A 542 -11.20 5.05 -44.98
C PHE A 542 -12.35 4.12 -45.41
N ASP A 543 -13.42 4.00 -44.63
CA ASP A 543 -14.68 3.36 -45.07
C ASP A 543 -15.60 4.38 -45.75
N ASP A 544 -16.10 4.05 -46.95
CA ASP A 544 -16.89 4.98 -47.77
C ASP A 544 -18.22 5.35 -47.11
N LYS A 545 -18.88 4.43 -46.40
CA LYS A 545 -20.15 4.73 -45.69
C LYS A 545 -19.90 5.63 -44.50
N ASN A 546 -18.81 5.38 -43.79
CA ASN A 546 -18.39 6.22 -42.67
C ASN A 546 -18.06 7.64 -43.14
N ARG A 547 -17.44 7.83 -44.32
CA ARG A 547 -17.15 9.18 -44.86
C ARG A 547 -18.40 10.02 -45.03
N GLU A 548 -19.46 9.45 -45.60
CA GLU A 548 -20.75 10.14 -45.77
C GLU A 548 -21.37 10.47 -44.40
N ALA A 549 -21.34 9.52 -43.46
CA ALA A 549 -21.88 9.71 -42.13
C ALA A 549 -21.10 10.76 -41.31
N ILE A 550 -19.76 10.77 -41.37
CA ILE A 550 -18.89 11.77 -40.73
C ILE A 550 -19.22 13.17 -41.26
N SER A 551 -19.38 13.31 -42.57
CA SER A 551 -19.79 14.59 -43.18
C SER A 551 -21.17 15.03 -42.69
N ALA A 552 -22.14 14.11 -42.62
CA ALA A 552 -23.50 14.42 -42.19
C ALA A 552 -23.61 14.92 -40.74
N VAL A 553 -22.68 14.52 -39.87
CA VAL A 553 -22.62 14.97 -38.45
C VAL A 553 -21.71 16.18 -38.22
N GLY A 554 -21.20 16.82 -39.28
CA GLY A 554 -20.36 18.03 -39.21
C GLY A 554 -18.88 17.75 -38.94
N GLY A 555 -18.40 16.55 -39.24
CA GLY A 555 -17.00 16.16 -38.99
C GLY A 555 -15.98 16.90 -39.86
N VAL A 556 -16.39 17.45 -41.01
CA VAL A 556 -15.49 18.24 -41.87
C VAL A 556 -15.20 19.58 -41.21
N GLU A 557 -16.23 20.30 -40.75
CA GLU A 557 -16.10 21.58 -40.05
C GLU A 557 -15.36 21.43 -38.71
N ALA A 558 -15.42 20.24 -38.10
CA ALA A 558 -14.77 19.96 -36.83
C ALA A 558 -13.27 19.68 -36.95
N LEU A 559 -12.76 19.43 -38.16
CA LEU A 559 -11.35 19.12 -38.46
C LEU A 559 -10.59 20.26 -39.17
N VAL A 560 -11.30 21.29 -39.65
CA VAL A 560 -10.76 22.48 -40.33
C VAL A 560 -10.72 23.65 -39.35
#